data_AF-A0A7C5RNC0-F1
#
_entry.id   AF-A0A7C5RNC0-F1
#
_cell.length_a   1.000
_cell.length_b   1.000
_cell.length_c   1.000
_cell.angle_alpha   90.00
_cell.angle_beta   90.00
_cell.angle_gamma   90.00
#
_symmetry.space_group_name_H-M   'P 1'
#
loop_
_entity.id
_entity.type
_entity.pdbx_description
1 polymer ?
#
loop_
_entity_poly.entity_id
_entity_poly.type
_entity_poly.pdbx_seq_one_letter_code
_entity_poly.pdbx_strand_id
1 'polypeptide(L)'
;MQLQQCPKSLGVEYGDHVILRLPNIPEFVICHLAVQRIGALSVPIFPWYRAREIAYVANDCETKVFVTLSGLIRDVQEIQSELRTVRHFMVVDNEKDRVDENIYCSAA
;
A
#
# COMPACT_ATOMS: atom_id res chain seq x y z
N MET A 1 14.31 -9.77 2.32
CA MET A 1 13.85 -10.01 3.72
C MET A 1 13.18 -8.78 4.36
N GLN A 2 13.40 -7.55 3.87
CA GLN A 2 12.82 -6.31 4.44
C GLN A 2 11.28 -6.20 4.35
N LEU A 3 10.66 -6.65 3.26
CA LEU A 3 9.21 -6.52 3.03
C LEU A 3 8.33 -7.20 4.10
N GLN A 4 8.84 -8.21 4.81
CA GLN A 4 8.08 -8.91 5.86
C GLN A 4 7.86 -8.07 7.12
N GLN A 5 8.68 -7.05 7.36
CA GLN A 5 8.61 -6.21 8.58
C GLN A 5 7.99 -4.83 8.32
N CYS A 6 7.90 -4.41 7.05
CA CYS A 6 7.47 -3.07 6.67
C CYS A 6 6.12 -2.63 7.24
N PRO A 7 5.04 -3.45 7.25
CA PRO A 7 3.76 -2.97 7.78
C PRO A 7 3.84 -2.67 9.28
N LYS A 8 4.57 -3.49 10.04
CA LYS A 8 4.70 -3.31 11.50
C LYS A 8 5.54 -2.10 11.86
N SER A 9 6.60 -1.80 11.09
CA SER A 9 7.39 -0.58 11.27
C SER A 9 6.64 0.70 10.89
N LEU A 10 5.59 0.58 10.06
CA LEU A 10 4.69 1.68 9.70
C LEU A 10 3.51 1.86 10.68
N GLY A 11 3.56 1.18 11.84
CA GLY A 11 2.54 1.29 12.86
C GLY A 11 1.20 0.62 12.52
N VAL A 12 1.21 -0.38 11.63
CA VAL A 12 0.03 -1.22 11.37
C VAL A 12 -0.23 -2.13 12.58
N GLU A 13 -1.46 -2.10 13.07
CA GLU A 13 -1.94 -2.87 14.20
C GLU A 13 -3.04 -3.85 13.78
N TYR A 14 -3.51 -4.65 14.74
CA TYR A 14 -4.61 -5.58 14.51
C TYR A 14 -5.87 -4.84 14.04
N GLY A 15 -6.49 -5.33 12.97
CA GLY A 15 -7.71 -4.74 12.40
C GLY A 15 -7.48 -3.55 11.46
N ASP A 16 -6.25 -3.06 11.30
CA ASP A 16 -5.94 -2.02 10.31
C ASP A 16 -6.06 -2.56 8.88
N HIS A 17 -6.50 -1.73 7.94
CA HIS A 17 -6.59 -2.07 6.52
C HIS A 17 -5.35 -1.63 5.75
N VAL A 18 -4.81 -2.55 4.94
CA VAL A 18 -3.64 -2.32 4.08
C VAL A 18 -4.00 -2.66 2.64
N ILE A 19 -3.98 -1.66 1.76
CA ILE A 19 -4.22 -1.87 0.33
C ILE A 19 -2.96 -2.41 -0.34
N LEU A 20 -3.13 -3.43 -1.19
CA LEU A 20 -2.08 -4.00 -2.03
C LEU A 20 -2.45 -3.84 -3.52
N ARG A 21 -1.89 -2.83 -4.17
CA ARG A 21 -1.98 -2.60 -5.63
C ARG A 21 -0.70 -3.10 -6.29
N LEU A 22 -0.55 -4.41 -6.36
CA LEU A 22 0.61 -5.05 -7.00
C LEU A 22 0.13 -6.04 -8.07
N PRO A 23 0.90 -6.21 -9.16
CA PRO A 23 0.67 -7.29 -10.12
C PRO A 23 0.98 -8.67 -9.49
N ASN A 24 0.87 -9.74 -10.28
CA ASN A 24 1.22 -11.10 -9.86
C ASN A 24 2.75 -11.26 -9.73
N ILE A 25 3.33 -10.63 -8.72
CA ILE A 25 4.76 -10.66 -8.37
C ILE A 25 4.95 -11.22 -6.96
N PRO A 26 6.13 -11.76 -6.62
CA PRO A 26 6.39 -12.35 -5.30
C PRO A 26 6.10 -11.40 -4.12
N GLU A 27 6.35 -10.11 -4.31
CA GLU A 27 6.14 -9.05 -3.32
C GLU A 27 4.67 -8.95 -2.89
N PHE A 28 3.73 -9.24 -3.79
CA PHE A 28 2.31 -9.30 -3.43
C PHE A 28 2.06 -10.38 -2.38
N VAL A 29 2.57 -11.59 -2.61
CA VAL A 29 2.39 -12.72 -1.68
C VAL A 29 3.07 -12.43 -0.35
N ILE A 30 4.29 -11.86 -0.39
CA ILE A 30 5.04 -11.50 0.81
C ILE A 30 4.28 -10.46 1.65
N CYS A 31 3.81 -9.38 1.02
CA CYS A 31 3.06 -8.33 1.70
C CYS A 31 1.72 -8.84 2.23
N HIS A 32 0.99 -9.63 1.45
CA HIS A 32 -0.29 -10.22 1.85
C HIS A 32 -0.14 -11.09 3.10
N LEU A 33 0.88 -11.96 3.14
CA LEU A 33 1.17 -12.80 4.30
C LEU A 33 1.70 -11.98 5.49
N ALA A 34 2.50 -10.93 5.25
CA ALA A 34 3.00 -10.06 6.31
C ALA A 34 1.88 -9.30 7.03
N VAL A 35 0.91 -8.78 6.26
CA VAL A 35 -0.29 -8.11 6.80
C VAL A 35 -1.13 -9.08 7.63
N GLN A 36 -1.41 -10.28 7.09
CA GLN A 36 -2.16 -11.31 7.83
C GLN A 36 -1.44 -11.76 9.11
N ARG A 37 -0.10 -11.85 9.09
CA ARG A 37 0.69 -12.23 10.26
C ARG A 37 0.58 -11.23 11.42
N ILE A 38 0.29 -9.96 11.12
CA ILE A 38 0.06 -8.91 12.13
C ILE A 38 -1.38 -8.98 12.67
N GLY A 39 -2.29 -9.65 11.95
CA GLY A 39 -3.74 -9.60 12.22
C GLY A 39 -4.41 -8.36 11.62
N ALA A 40 -3.75 -7.71 10.66
CA ALA A 40 -4.32 -6.65 9.85
C ALA A 40 -5.05 -7.24 8.63
N LEU A 41 -5.88 -6.41 7.99
CA LEU A 41 -6.70 -6.80 6.84
C LEU A 41 -6.03 -6.36 5.54
N SER A 42 -5.67 -7.33 4.71
CA SER A 42 -5.13 -7.04 3.37
C SER A 42 -6.27 -6.82 2.38
N VAL A 43 -6.26 -5.68 1.68
CA VAL A 43 -7.23 -5.31 0.66
C VAL A 43 -6.53 -5.31 -0.71
N PRO A 44 -6.52 -6.45 -1.43
CA PRO A 44 -5.92 -6.50 -2.76
C PRO A 44 -6.80 -5.75 -3.76
N ILE A 45 -6.19 -4.84 -4.53
CA ILE A 45 -6.88 -4.14 -5.62
C ILE A 45 -6.19 -4.39 -6.95
N PHE A 46 -6.95 -4.36 -8.03
CA PHE A 46 -6.38 -4.62 -9.35
C PHE A 46 -5.44 -3.47 -9.77
N PRO A 47 -4.28 -3.79 -10.38
CA PRO A 47 -3.36 -2.77 -10.91
C PRO A 47 -4.00 -1.79 -11.89
N TRP A 48 -5.03 -2.25 -12.62
CA TRP A 48 -5.73 -1.48 -13.67
C TRP A 48 -6.78 -0.50 -13.14
N TYR A 49 -7.04 -0.50 -11.82
CA TYR A 49 -7.97 0.45 -11.23
C TYR A 49 -7.48 1.88 -11.45
N ARG A 50 -8.40 2.75 -11.85
CA ARG A 50 -8.16 4.17 -12.06
C ARG A 50 -8.24 4.91 -10.73
N ALA A 51 -7.63 6.10 -10.69
CA ALA A 51 -7.68 7.07 -9.60
C ALA A 51 -8.98 7.01 -8.77
N ARG A 52 -10.13 7.27 -9.40
CA ARG A 52 -11.44 7.30 -8.72
C ARG A 52 -11.82 5.99 -8.02
N GLU A 53 -11.53 4.84 -8.62
CA GLU A 53 -11.84 3.53 -8.04
C GLU A 53 -10.94 3.25 -6.83
N ILE A 54 -9.67 3.65 -6.93
CA ILE A 54 -8.71 3.55 -5.83
C ILE A 54 -9.16 4.42 -4.66
N ALA A 55 -9.55 5.67 -4.89
CA ALA A 55 -10.02 6.58 -3.85
C ALA A 55 -11.30 6.06 -3.16
N TYR A 56 -12.22 5.47 -3.94
CA TYR A 56 -13.43 4.86 -3.40
C TYR A 56 -13.08 3.71 -2.44
N VAL A 57 -12.27 2.74 -2.88
CA VAL A 57 -11.90 1.58 -2.05
C VAL A 57 -11.08 2.01 -0.83
N ALA A 58 -10.11 2.91 -1.01
CA ALA A 58 -9.26 3.34 0.08
C ALA A 58 -10.02 4.05 1.20
N ASN A 59 -11.02 4.85 0.84
CA ASN A 59 -11.87 5.54 1.82
C ASN A 59 -12.92 4.62 2.44
N ASP A 60 -13.51 3.70 1.67
CA ASP A 60 -14.50 2.74 2.17
C ASP A 60 -13.89 1.73 3.15
N CYS A 61 -12.67 1.27 2.87
CA CYS A 61 -11.92 0.38 3.75
C CYS A 61 -11.16 1.13 4.86
N GLU A 62 -11.27 2.45 4.97
CA GLU A 62 -10.50 3.25 5.93
C GLU A 62 -9.01 2.86 5.98
N THR A 63 -8.41 2.76 4.79
CA THR A 63 -7.06 2.19 4.63
C THR A 63 -6.01 3.05 5.33
N LYS A 64 -5.10 2.42 6.07
CA LYS A 64 -4.00 3.09 6.77
C LYS A 64 -2.70 3.11 5.97
N VAL A 65 -2.42 2.01 5.25
CA VAL A 65 -1.20 1.85 4.44
C VAL A 65 -1.56 1.42 3.03
N PHE A 66 -0.94 2.05 2.03
CA PHE A 66 -1.14 1.76 0.62
C PHE A 66 0.16 1.26 -0.02
N VAL A 67 0.17 0.04 -0.56
CA VAL A 67 1.32 -0.55 -1.24
C VAL A 67 1.07 -0.54 -2.74
N THR A 68 2.00 0.01 -3.53
CA THR A 68 1.88 0.12 -4.99
C THR A 68 3.20 -0.13 -5.70
N LEU A 69 3.15 -0.39 -7.00
CA LEU A 69 4.34 -0.42 -7.86
C LEU A 69 4.76 1.00 -8.27
N SER A 70 6.07 1.23 -8.43
CA SER A 70 6.65 2.50 -8.94
C SER A 70 5.99 2.98 -10.23
N GLY A 71 5.77 2.07 -11.20
CA GLY A 71 5.12 2.39 -12.47
C GLY A 71 3.64 2.78 -12.39
N LEU A 72 2.98 2.54 -11.25
CA LEU A 72 1.55 2.80 -11.03
C LEU A 72 1.29 4.01 -10.10
N ILE A 73 2.35 4.71 -9.69
CA ILE A 73 2.25 5.77 -8.69
C ILE A 73 1.44 6.98 -9.16
N ARG A 74 1.35 7.22 -10.48
CA ARG A 74 0.65 8.39 -11.03
C ARG A 74 -0.81 8.48 -10.61
N ASP A 75 -1.56 7.37 -10.70
CA ASP A 75 -2.97 7.37 -10.29
C ASP A 75 -3.13 7.60 -8.78
N VAL A 76 -2.12 7.20 -7.99
CA VAL A 76 -2.11 7.38 -6.54
C VAL A 76 -1.84 8.83 -6.18
N GLN A 77 -0.93 9.49 -6.90
CA GLN A 77 -0.64 10.92 -6.75
C GLN A 77 -1.84 11.79 -7.10
N GLU A 78 -2.60 11.42 -8.14
CA GLU A 78 -3.79 12.16 -8.58
C GLU A 78 -4.86 12.25 -7.48
N ILE A 79 -5.03 11.17 -6.69
CA ILE A 79 -6.04 11.09 -5.64
C ILE A 79 -5.52 11.38 -4.24
N GLN A 80 -4.24 11.74 -4.10
CA GLN A 80 -3.61 11.83 -2.79
C GLN A 80 -4.36 12.79 -1.85
N SER A 81 -4.93 13.87 -2.39
CA SER A 81 -5.76 14.83 -1.65
C SER A 81 -7.15 14.31 -1.28
N GLU A 82 -7.63 13.22 -1.90
CA GLU A 82 -8.95 12.62 -1.64
C GLU A 82 -8.89 11.48 -0.61
N LEU A 83 -7.69 11.01 -0.28
CA LEU A 83 -7.48 9.90 0.66
C LEU A 83 -7.54 10.42 2.10
N ARG A 84 -8.54 9.95 2.87
CA ARG A 84 -8.82 10.48 4.20
C ARG A 84 -8.02 9.83 5.32
N THR A 85 -7.73 8.54 5.16
CA THR A 85 -7.20 7.68 6.24
C THR A 85 -5.80 7.16 5.97
N VAL A 86 -5.33 7.25 4.73
CA VAL A 86 -4.03 6.69 4.32
C VAL A 86 -2.92 7.55 4.90
N ARG A 87 -2.08 6.94 5.75
CA ARG A 87 -0.96 7.63 6.42
C ARG A 87 0.38 7.34 5.77
N HIS A 88 0.50 6.18 5.13
CA HIS A 88 1.76 5.73 4.55
C HIS A 88 1.54 5.14 3.15
N PHE A 89 2.41 5.53 2.22
CA PHE A 89 2.54 4.93 0.91
C PHE A 89 3.86 4.16 0.85
N MET A 90 3.77 2.91 0.41
CA MET A 90 4.91 2.05 0.18
C MET A 90 5.00 1.74 -1.31
N VAL A 91 6.14 2.09 -1.91
CA VAL A 91 6.38 1.89 -3.33
C VAL A 91 7.35 0.73 -3.49
N VAL A 92 6.94 -0.25 -4.28
CA VAL A 92 7.75 -1.40 -4.68
C VAL A 92 8.35 -1.09 -6.05
N ASP A 93 9.68 -1.12 -6.16
CA ASP A 93 10.36 -0.98 -7.44
C ASP A 93 10.85 -2.33 -7.97
N ASN A 94 10.81 -2.50 -9.29
CA ASN A 94 11.17 -3.76 -9.98
C ASN A 94 12.68 -3.88 -10.23
N GLU A 95 13.45 -2.79 -10.09
CA GLU A 95 14.91 -2.83 -10.21
C GLU A 95 15.56 -3.03 -8.83
N LYS A 96 15.81 -4.30 -8.48
CA LYS A 96 16.68 -4.75 -7.36
C LYS A 96 16.53 -3.99 -6.03
N ASP A 97 15.73 -4.56 -5.12
CA ASP A 97 15.90 -4.38 -3.67
C ASP A 97 16.08 -2.93 -3.17
N ARG A 98 15.42 -1.95 -3.81
CA ARG A 98 15.24 -0.62 -3.24
C ARG A 98 13.78 -0.43 -2.88
N VAL A 99 13.47 -0.75 -1.62
CA VAL A 99 12.40 -0.04 -0.93
C VAL A 99 12.94 1.37 -0.74
N ASP A 100 12.55 2.30 -1.59
CA ASP A 100 12.83 3.70 -1.30
C ASP A 100 12.12 4.02 0.02
N GLU A 101 12.92 4.17 1.08
CA GLU A 101 12.50 4.70 2.39
C GLU A 101 12.04 6.16 2.30
N ASN A 102 11.94 6.71 1.09
CA ASN A 102 11.02 7.80 0.79
C ASN A 102 9.58 7.28 0.89
N ILE A 103 9.22 6.91 2.13
CA ILE A 103 7.92 7.17 2.73
C ILE A 103 7.55 8.55 2.20
N TYR A 104 6.65 8.62 1.22
CA TYR A 104 6.01 9.88 0.87
C TYR A 104 5.15 10.25 2.07
N CYS A 105 5.81 10.80 3.09
CA CYS A 105 5.24 11.36 4.30
C CYS A 105 4.74 12.75 3.92
N SER A 106 3.86 12.82 2.93
CA SER A 106 3.03 14.00 2.72
C SER A 106 1.82 13.80 3.60
N ALA A 107 2.02 14.10 4.89
CA ALA A 107 0.94 14.46 5.77
C ALA A 107 0.14 15.58 5.09
N ALA A 108 -1.14 15.32 4.86
CA ALA A 108 -2.17 16.36 4.79
C ALA A 108 -3.09 16.12 5.99
#